data_AF-A0AAE9I8D0-F1
#
_entry.id   AF-A0AAE9I8D0-F1
#
_cell.length_a   1.000
_cell.length_b   1.000
_cell.length_c   1.000
_cell.angle_alpha   90.00
_cell.angle_beta   90.00
_cell.angle_gamma   90.00
#
_symmetry.space_group_name_H-M   'P 1'
#
loop_
_entity.id
_entity.type
_entity.pdbx_description
1 polymer ?
#
loop_
_entity_poly.entity_id
_entity_poly.type
_entity_poly.pdbx_seq_one_letter_code
_entity_poly.pdbx_strand_id
1 'polypeptide(L)'
;MVRGPREGFIEDLESNLAMVRRHIKDLSFKIDKMTIGRRSSRKLAILYISDIANPELVQEVKRRVETIDVDDASDTGIIEQWIEEHSWSPFPQIQASERSDKAINALMSGRVVIMLDGTPFVLIAPMTFWMLAQSPEDYYERFPLGTFFRMLRLMALFIATFLPSLYVALISFHPGLIPPELVMSIVASREGIPFPVFVEALIMELSLEILREASLRLPKGIGQVIGIVGGLVIGQAAVEAAVVSAFLIIVVGLTAIASFASPQYSGSIGIRLLRFPIMMIAGIYGLYGVILAFICLGVHMVQIKSFGVPYMSPLAPIRLRDQQDTFIRAPFKYLRKRPMMLKTQDETQSNRKRK
;
A
#
# COMPACT_ATOMS: atom_id res chain seq x y z
N MET A 1 -1.03 1.53 18.83
CA MET A 1 0.38 2.00 18.75
C MET A 1 1.09 1.67 20.05
N VAL A 2 2.22 0.96 20.00
CA VAL A 2 3.03 0.63 21.21
C VAL A 2 4.11 1.70 21.45
N ARG A 3 4.68 2.28 20.39
CA ARG A 3 5.73 3.31 20.46
C ARG A 3 5.64 4.28 19.26
N GLY A 4 5.88 5.57 19.50
CA GLY A 4 5.81 6.63 18.48
C GLY A 4 4.86 7.78 18.87
N PRO A 5 4.83 8.88 18.08
CA PRO A 5 3.91 9.99 18.29
C PRO A 5 2.45 9.55 18.16
N ARG A 6 1.57 10.08 19.02
CA ARG A 6 0.12 9.88 18.93
C ARG A 6 -0.59 11.03 18.20
N GLU A 7 0.18 11.90 17.58
CA GLU A 7 -0.28 13.12 16.95
C GLU A 7 -0.62 12.84 15.47
N GLY A 8 -1.90 12.99 15.13
CA GLY A 8 -2.42 12.90 13.77
C GLY A 8 -2.85 14.27 13.25
N PHE A 9 -2.88 14.43 11.94
CA PHE A 9 -3.41 15.62 11.29
C PHE A 9 -4.93 15.73 11.48
N ILE A 10 -5.43 16.96 11.38
CA ILE A 10 -6.85 17.31 11.53
C ILE A 10 -7.33 18.08 10.30
N GLU A 11 -8.59 18.49 10.26
CA GLU A 11 -9.18 19.19 9.11
C GLU A 11 -8.62 20.61 8.92
N ASP A 12 -8.15 21.27 9.98
CA ASP A 12 -7.63 22.65 9.90
C ASP A 12 -6.20 22.72 9.35
N LEU A 13 -6.04 23.38 8.19
CA LEU A 13 -4.74 23.48 7.52
C LEU A 13 -3.68 24.20 8.36
N GLU A 14 -4.02 25.31 9.01
CA GLU A 14 -3.03 26.12 9.75
C GLU A 14 -2.49 25.36 10.97
N SER A 15 -3.34 24.61 11.67
CA SER A 15 -2.93 23.70 12.74
C SER A 15 -1.97 22.62 12.22
N ASN A 16 -2.29 21.97 11.10
CA ASN A 16 -1.42 20.98 10.49
C ASN A 16 -0.05 21.57 10.08
N LEU A 17 -0.04 22.77 9.49
CA LEU A 17 1.19 23.48 9.14
C LEU A 17 2.02 23.81 10.39
N ALA A 18 1.38 24.26 11.47
CA ALA A 18 2.04 24.54 12.75
C ALA A 18 2.65 23.27 13.36
N MET A 19 1.96 22.13 13.29
CA MET A 19 2.47 20.83 13.76
C MET A 19 3.76 20.43 13.04
N VAL A 20 3.78 20.54 11.70
CA VAL A 20 4.99 20.27 10.91
C VAL A 20 6.09 21.28 11.23
N ARG A 21 5.77 22.57 11.28
CA ARG A 21 6.75 23.63 11.56
C ARG A 21 7.38 23.52 12.95
N ARG A 22 6.63 23.06 13.95
CA ARG A 22 7.13 22.81 15.31
C ARG A 22 8.21 21.73 15.32
N HIS A 23 8.06 20.71 14.48
CA HIS A 23 9.04 19.64 14.32
C HIS A 23 10.23 20.05 13.44
N ILE A 24 9.96 20.70 12.30
CA ILE A 24 10.99 21.13 11.33
C ILE A 24 11.35 22.60 11.58
N LYS A 25 12.33 22.82 12.45
CA LYS A 25 12.88 24.14 12.80
C LYS A 25 13.98 24.63 11.85
N ASP A 26 13.89 24.24 10.59
CA ASP A 26 14.90 24.52 9.57
C ASP A 26 14.54 25.79 8.76
N LEU A 27 15.52 26.63 8.41
CA LEU A 27 15.28 27.86 7.63
C LEU A 27 15.00 27.58 6.15
N SER A 28 15.49 26.44 5.64
CA SER A 28 15.30 25.95 4.29
C SER A 28 13.92 25.30 4.10
N PHE A 29 13.16 25.07 5.18
CA PHE A 29 11.77 24.61 5.08
C PHE A 29 10.87 25.68 4.45
N LYS A 30 10.21 25.33 3.34
CA LYS A 30 9.34 26.19 2.56
C LYS A 30 7.91 25.65 2.58
N ILE A 31 6.96 26.59 2.59
CA ILE A 31 5.54 26.35 2.51
C ILE A 31 5.00 27.26 1.42
N ASP A 32 4.61 26.68 0.29
CA ASP A 32 3.99 27.41 -0.80
C ASP A 32 2.49 27.22 -0.72
N LYS A 33 1.78 28.30 -0.38
CA LYS A 33 0.32 28.31 -0.27
C LYS A 33 -0.28 28.71 -1.61
N MET A 34 -1.35 28.02 -1.99
CA MET A 34 -2.15 28.32 -3.16
C MET A 34 -3.63 28.07 -2.86
N THR A 35 -4.49 28.42 -3.80
CA THR A 35 -5.94 28.27 -3.67
C THR A 35 -6.45 27.51 -4.89
N ILE A 36 -7.24 26.47 -4.64
CA ILE A 36 -7.83 25.62 -5.68
C ILE A 36 -9.35 25.59 -5.53
N GLY A 37 -10.07 25.38 -6.64
CA GLY A 37 -11.54 25.31 -6.66
C GLY A 37 -12.21 26.56 -7.24
N ARG A 38 -13.06 26.37 -8.27
CA ARG A 38 -13.76 27.46 -8.98
C ARG A 38 -14.95 28.03 -8.21
N ARG A 39 -15.76 27.17 -7.60
CA ARG A 39 -16.98 27.57 -6.88
C ARG A 39 -16.73 27.63 -5.38
N SER A 40 -15.96 26.69 -4.86
CA SER A 40 -15.59 26.59 -3.46
C SER A 40 -14.07 26.55 -3.38
N SER A 41 -13.51 27.71 -3.05
CA SER A 41 -12.07 27.92 -2.95
C SER A 41 -11.53 27.34 -1.65
N ARG A 42 -10.59 26.40 -1.76
CA ARG A 42 -9.86 25.81 -0.62
C ARG A 42 -8.39 26.16 -0.67
N LYS A 43 -7.80 26.34 0.51
CA LYS A 43 -6.36 26.55 0.64
C LYS A 43 -5.64 25.22 0.51
N LEU A 44 -4.55 25.22 -0.26
CA LEU A 44 -3.65 24.10 -0.41
C LEU A 44 -2.23 24.59 -0.10
N ALA A 45 -1.46 23.76 0.59
CA ALA A 45 -0.06 24.04 0.89
C ALA A 45 0.84 22.93 0.35
N ILE A 46 1.91 23.33 -0.34
CA ILE A 46 3.00 22.46 -0.77
C ILE A 46 4.19 22.70 0.14
N LEU A 47 4.62 21.65 0.83
CA LEU A 47 5.68 21.68 1.83
C LEU A 47 6.90 20.91 1.31
N TYR A 48 8.08 21.49 1.45
CA TYR A 48 9.35 20.86 1.09
C TYR A 48 10.53 21.55 1.82
N ILE A 49 11.69 20.90 1.86
CA ILE A 49 12.92 21.51 2.37
C ILE A 49 13.83 21.83 1.18
N SER A 50 14.04 23.12 0.92
CA SER A 50 14.61 23.65 -0.33
C SER A 50 16.08 23.28 -0.59
N ASP A 51 16.86 22.95 0.43
CA ASP A 51 18.26 22.50 0.33
C ASP A 51 18.40 20.97 0.28
N ILE A 52 17.30 20.23 0.47
CA ILE A 52 17.27 18.76 0.41
C ILE A 52 16.53 18.29 -0.84
N ALA A 53 15.31 18.78 -1.06
CA ALA A 53 14.44 18.31 -2.12
C ALA A 53 15.03 18.60 -3.51
N ASN A 54 14.79 17.72 -4.47
CA ASN A 54 15.15 17.96 -5.87
C ASN A 54 14.27 19.11 -6.42
N PRO A 55 14.86 20.22 -6.92
CA PRO A 55 14.09 21.33 -7.49
C PRO A 55 13.17 20.90 -8.65
N GLU A 56 13.60 19.95 -9.49
CA GLU A 56 12.79 19.42 -10.59
C GLU A 56 11.52 18.72 -10.08
N LEU A 57 11.65 17.95 -8.98
CA LEU A 57 10.52 17.27 -8.34
C LEU A 57 9.53 18.28 -7.77
N VAL A 58 10.03 19.30 -7.07
CA VAL A 58 9.19 20.36 -6.49
C VAL A 58 8.43 21.10 -7.60
N GLN A 59 9.12 21.44 -8.69
CA GLN A 59 8.51 22.14 -9.81
C GLN A 59 7.47 21.28 -10.53
N GLU A 60 7.73 19.98 -10.70
CA GLU A 60 6.77 19.05 -11.28
C GLU A 60 5.49 18.94 -10.43
N VAL A 61 5.63 18.85 -9.10
CA VAL A 61 4.48 18.84 -8.20
C VAL A 61 3.68 20.13 -8.32
N LYS A 62 4.33 21.30 -8.25
CA LYS A 62 3.67 22.59 -8.41
C LYS A 62 2.92 22.70 -9.74
N ARG A 63 3.59 22.36 -10.83
CA ARG A 63 3.03 22.36 -12.19
C ARG A 63 1.74 21.54 -12.24
N ARG A 64 1.75 20.31 -11.71
CA ARG A 64 0.55 19.45 -11.73
C ARG A 64 -0.57 19.99 -10.85
N VAL A 65 -0.25 20.50 -9.66
CA VAL A 65 -1.26 21.09 -8.78
C VAL A 65 -1.90 22.35 -9.40
N GLU A 66 -1.13 23.15 -10.13
CA GLU A 66 -1.64 24.32 -10.86
C GLU A 66 -2.61 23.96 -12.00
N THR A 67 -2.56 22.72 -12.52
CA THR A 67 -3.51 22.24 -13.54
C THR A 67 -4.86 21.76 -12.99
N ILE A 68 -5.06 21.81 -11.67
CA ILE A 68 -6.30 21.35 -11.05
C ILE A 68 -7.43 22.34 -11.37
N ASP A 69 -8.41 21.89 -12.16
CA ASP A 69 -9.63 22.64 -12.48
C ASP A 69 -10.88 21.86 -12.04
N VAL A 70 -11.29 22.10 -10.78
CA VAL A 70 -12.48 21.49 -10.18
C VAL A 70 -13.38 22.56 -9.58
N ASP A 71 -14.68 22.29 -9.46
CA ASP A 71 -15.61 23.20 -8.80
C ASP A 71 -15.35 23.27 -7.29
N ASP A 72 -15.08 22.11 -6.67
CA ASP A 72 -14.75 21.95 -5.26
C ASP A 72 -13.76 20.79 -5.06
N ALA A 73 -12.65 21.04 -4.36
CA ALA A 73 -11.69 19.99 -3.99
C ALA A 73 -12.00 19.47 -2.58
N SER A 74 -13.05 18.66 -2.44
CA SER A 74 -13.61 18.23 -1.14
C SER A 74 -12.69 17.37 -0.27
N ASP A 75 -11.74 16.67 -0.89
CA ASP A 75 -10.80 15.81 -0.18
C ASP A 75 -9.48 15.69 -0.95
N THR A 76 -8.40 15.29 -0.25
CA THR A 76 -7.11 15.03 -0.90
C THR A 76 -7.17 13.93 -1.94
N GLY A 77 -8.13 13.00 -1.88
CA GLY A 77 -8.33 11.98 -2.92
C GLY A 77 -8.64 12.55 -4.31
N ILE A 78 -9.28 13.73 -4.40
CA ILE A 78 -9.51 14.41 -5.68
C ILE A 78 -8.20 14.95 -6.23
N ILE A 79 -7.39 15.57 -5.37
CA ILE A 79 -6.07 16.09 -5.74
C ILE A 79 -5.19 14.94 -6.22
N GLU A 80 -5.14 13.83 -5.45
CA GLU A 80 -4.38 12.63 -5.76
C GLU A 80 -4.70 12.15 -7.17
N GLN A 81 -5.97 11.89 -7.49
CA GLN A 81 -6.37 11.40 -8.81
C GLN A 81 -6.05 12.36 -9.96
N TRP A 82 -6.03 13.67 -9.70
CA TRP A 82 -5.76 14.69 -10.71
C TRP A 82 -4.28 14.83 -11.05
N ILE A 83 -3.40 14.68 -10.06
CA ILE A 83 -1.95 14.88 -10.23
C ILE A 83 -1.18 13.58 -10.47
N GLU A 84 -1.82 12.43 -10.32
CA GLU A 84 -1.25 11.12 -10.70
C GLU A 84 -1.03 11.01 -12.21
N GLU A 85 0.06 10.33 -12.61
CA GLU A 85 0.41 10.15 -14.03
C GLU A 85 -0.38 9.01 -14.67
N HIS A 86 -0.48 7.89 -13.95
CA HIS A 86 -1.19 6.69 -14.38
C HIS A 86 -2.47 6.43 -13.55
N SER A 87 -3.51 7.25 -13.71
CA SER A 87 -4.74 7.15 -12.90
C SER A 87 -5.51 5.82 -13.05
N TRP A 88 -5.24 5.04 -14.11
CA TRP A 88 -5.83 3.70 -14.30
C TRP A 88 -5.00 2.57 -13.68
N SER A 89 -3.81 2.88 -13.16
CA SER A 89 -2.99 1.90 -12.47
C SER A 89 -3.63 1.55 -11.13
N PRO A 90 -3.73 0.27 -10.76
CA PRO A 90 -4.18 -0.12 -9.40
C PRO A 90 -3.13 0.21 -8.33
N PHE A 91 -1.93 0.63 -8.73
CA PHE A 91 -0.85 0.99 -7.83
C PHE A 91 -0.85 2.50 -7.57
N PRO A 92 -1.01 2.95 -6.31
CA PRO A 92 -0.98 4.37 -5.99
C PRO A 92 0.42 4.92 -6.24
N GLN A 93 0.46 6.12 -6.82
CA GLN A 93 1.71 6.86 -7.09
C GLN A 93 1.96 7.95 -6.05
N ILE A 94 1.01 8.18 -5.15
CA ILE A 94 1.08 9.14 -4.06
C ILE A 94 0.67 8.43 -2.78
N GLN A 95 1.30 8.78 -1.66
CA GLN A 95 0.98 8.18 -0.39
C GLN A 95 0.16 9.14 0.47
N ALA A 96 -1.13 8.84 0.65
CA ALA A 96 -1.97 9.50 1.65
C ALA A 96 -1.61 9.07 3.07
N SER A 97 -1.59 9.99 4.04
CA SER A 97 -1.38 9.67 5.45
C SER A 97 -2.04 10.67 6.39
N GLU A 98 -2.63 10.17 7.48
CA GLU A 98 -3.09 10.96 8.62
C GLU A 98 -1.98 11.23 9.65
N ARG A 99 -0.81 10.62 9.49
CA ARG A 99 0.25 10.64 10.51
C ARG A 99 1.27 11.73 10.26
N SER A 100 1.47 12.58 11.26
CA SER A 100 2.45 13.67 11.25
C SER A 100 3.89 13.19 11.11
N ASP A 101 4.27 12.15 11.85
CA ASP A 101 5.63 11.57 11.84
C ASP A 101 6.06 11.08 10.45
N LYS A 102 5.13 10.46 9.71
CA LYS A 102 5.36 9.95 8.36
C LYS A 102 5.60 11.09 7.36
N ALA A 103 4.81 12.15 7.45
CA ALA A 103 4.99 13.35 6.63
C ALA A 103 6.32 14.06 6.93
N ILE A 104 6.68 14.20 8.20
CA ILE A 104 7.97 14.80 8.62
C ILE A 104 9.14 13.97 8.08
N ASN A 105 9.11 12.65 8.26
CA ASN A 105 10.16 11.77 7.73
C ASN A 105 10.28 11.82 6.20
N ALA A 106 9.15 11.98 5.50
CA ALA A 106 9.15 12.15 4.06
C ALA A 106 9.83 13.46 3.63
N LEU A 107 9.50 14.59 4.28
CA LEU A 107 10.16 15.88 4.06
C LEU A 107 11.67 15.81 4.32
N MET A 108 12.07 15.19 5.43
CA MET A 108 13.50 15.00 5.78
C MET A 108 14.26 14.11 4.80
N SER A 109 13.55 13.22 4.10
CA SER A 109 14.11 12.37 3.04
C SER A 109 14.21 13.09 1.69
N GLY A 110 13.66 14.30 1.55
CA GLY A 110 13.65 15.08 0.31
C GLY A 110 12.41 14.89 -0.57
N ARG A 111 11.32 14.37 0.00
CA ARG A 111 10.01 14.29 -0.68
C ARG A 111 9.21 15.59 -0.47
N VAL A 112 8.16 15.74 -1.25
CA VAL A 112 7.21 16.86 -1.17
C VAL A 112 5.93 16.39 -0.47
N VAL A 113 5.37 17.23 0.38
CA VAL A 113 4.09 16.97 1.06
C VAL A 113 3.07 18.00 0.62
N ILE A 114 1.87 17.55 0.29
CA ILE A 114 0.75 18.41 -0.10
C ILE A 114 -0.34 18.29 0.97
N MET A 115 -0.81 19.42 1.46
CA MET A 115 -1.87 19.51 2.46
C MET A 115 -3.02 20.33 1.90
N LEU A 116 -4.24 19.86 2.13
CA LEU A 116 -5.47 20.55 1.73
C LEU A 116 -6.26 20.91 2.98
N ASP A 117 -6.85 22.09 2.98
CA ASP A 117 -7.76 22.54 4.04
C ASP A 117 -9.08 21.74 4.01
N GLY A 118 -9.56 21.32 5.18
CA GLY A 118 -10.81 20.57 5.34
C GLY A 118 -10.66 19.04 5.37
N THR A 119 -9.46 18.49 5.41
CA THR A 119 -9.24 17.03 5.47
C THR A 119 -8.02 16.66 6.35
N PRO A 120 -8.10 15.58 7.15
CA PRO A 120 -7.01 15.14 8.01
C PRO A 120 -5.93 14.32 7.28
N PHE A 121 -6.03 14.17 5.96
CA PHE A 121 -5.05 13.42 5.17
C PHE A 121 -4.10 14.36 4.43
N VAL A 122 -2.82 13.98 4.40
CA VAL A 122 -1.78 14.66 3.63
C VAL A 122 -1.24 13.73 2.56
N LEU A 123 -0.86 14.29 1.42
CA LEU A 123 -0.31 13.55 0.29
C LEU A 123 1.20 13.65 0.27
N ILE A 124 1.90 12.53 0.17
CA ILE A 124 3.36 12.45 0.09
C ILE A 124 3.76 12.01 -1.32
N ALA A 125 4.53 12.84 -2.01
CA ALA A 125 5.00 12.60 -3.38
C ALA A 125 6.53 12.73 -3.49
N PRO A 126 7.21 11.89 -4.29
CA PRO A 126 6.68 10.74 -5.03
C PRO A 126 6.46 9.53 -4.11
N MET A 127 5.84 8.47 -4.61
CA MET A 127 5.71 7.17 -3.95
C MET A 127 6.43 6.07 -4.72
N THR A 128 7.01 5.12 -4.00
CA THR A 128 7.57 3.86 -4.57
C THR A 128 6.80 2.66 -4.02
N PHE A 129 6.79 1.53 -4.74
CA PHE A 129 6.10 0.31 -4.31
C PHE A 129 6.42 -0.08 -2.87
N TRP A 130 7.69 -0.03 -2.49
CA TRP A 130 8.19 -0.45 -1.18
C TRP A 130 7.59 0.35 -0.02
N MET A 131 7.12 1.58 -0.27
CA MET A 131 6.47 2.41 0.74
C MET A 131 5.11 1.85 1.17
N LEU A 132 4.51 0.94 0.39
CA LEU A 132 3.32 0.20 0.79
C LEU A 132 3.60 -0.78 1.93
N ALA A 133 4.81 -1.34 2.00
CA ALA A 133 5.18 -2.32 3.02
C ALA A 133 5.96 -1.70 4.20
N GLN A 134 6.22 -0.40 4.17
CA GLN A 134 6.93 0.33 5.21
C GLN A 134 5.97 1.02 6.18
N SER A 135 6.28 0.92 7.46
CA SER A 135 5.53 1.61 8.53
C SER A 135 6.50 2.40 9.42
N PRO A 136 6.11 3.57 9.98
CA PRO A 136 6.95 4.32 10.91
C PRO A 136 7.41 3.49 12.12
N GLU A 137 6.59 2.54 12.58
CA GLU A 137 6.92 1.59 13.66
C GLU A 137 8.18 0.77 13.37
N ASP A 138 8.47 0.50 12.09
CA ASP A 138 9.68 -0.23 11.69
C ASP A 138 10.93 0.47 12.19
N TYR A 139 10.90 1.80 12.33
CA TYR A 139 12.02 2.63 12.74
C TYR A 139 12.08 2.85 14.26
N TYR A 140 10.96 2.63 14.97
CA TYR A 140 10.88 2.78 16.43
C TYR A 140 11.34 1.53 17.19
N GLU A 141 11.29 0.38 16.53
CA GLU A 141 11.72 -0.90 17.10
C GLU A 141 13.22 -1.16 16.92
N ARG A 142 13.70 -2.33 17.39
CA ARG A 142 15.06 -2.81 17.08
C ARG A 142 15.16 -3.31 15.64
N PHE A 143 16.32 -3.12 15.01
CA PHE A 143 16.53 -3.41 13.58
C PHE A 143 16.16 -4.82 13.11
N PRO A 144 16.41 -5.91 13.90
CA PRO A 144 16.04 -7.25 13.46
C PRO A 144 14.52 -7.41 13.44
N LEU A 145 13.82 -6.88 14.45
CA LEU A 145 12.37 -6.94 14.55
C LEU A 145 11.69 -6.11 13.46
N GLY A 146 12.15 -4.87 13.24
CA GLY A 146 11.63 -4.02 12.16
C GLY A 146 11.81 -4.65 10.78
N THR A 147 12.96 -5.29 10.53
CA THR A 147 13.21 -6.03 9.28
C THR A 147 12.30 -7.23 9.15
N PHE A 148 12.14 -8.02 10.23
CA PHE A 148 11.26 -9.18 10.24
C PHE A 148 9.81 -8.81 9.91
N PHE A 149 9.26 -7.78 10.56
CA PHE A 149 7.90 -7.31 10.28
C PHE A 149 7.75 -6.80 8.84
N ARG A 150 8.77 -6.14 8.30
CA ARG A 150 8.75 -5.70 6.89
C ARG A 150 8.71 -6.88 5.91
N MET A 151 9.51 -7.91 6.15
CA MET A 151 9.50 -9.13 5.34
C MET A 151 8.15 -9.87 5.44
N LEU A 152 7.58 -9.95 6.65
CA LEU A 152 6.23 -10.50 6.84
C LEU A 152 5.18 -9.73 6.02
N ARG A 153 5.25 -8.41 5.98
CA ARG A 153 4.30 -7.60 5.19
C ARG A 153 4.49 -7.79 3.69
N LEU A 154 5.72 -7.88 3.20
CA LEU A 154 5.99 -8.22 1.79
C LEU A 154 5.43 -9.61 1.42
N MET A 155 5.63 -10.60 2.29
CA MET A 155 5.07 -11.94 2.11
C MET A 155 3.54 -11.92 2.16
N ALA A 156 2.96 -11.14 3.06
CA ALA A 156 1.51 -10.97 3.16
C ALA A 156 0.91 -10.32 1.91
N LEU A 157 1.56 -9.33 1.32
CA LEU A 157 1.12 -8.75 0.03
C LEU A 157 1.13 -9.81 -1.08
N PHE A 158 2.16 -10.67 -1.13
CA PHE A 158 2.23 -11.77 -2.09
C PHE A 158 1.10 -12.78 -1.87
N ILE A 159 0.90 -13.23 -0.63
CA ILE A 159 -0.17 -14.16 -0.25
C ILE A 159 -1.55 -13.59 -0.59
N ALA A 160 -1.82 -12.34 -0.20
CA ALA A 160 -3.11 -11.68 -0.43
C ALA A 160 -3.48 -11.58 -1.92
N THR A 161 -2.49 -11.55 -2.81
CA THR A 161 -2.68 -11.39 -4.25
C THR A 161 -2.73 -12.74 -4.97
N PHE A 162 -1.79 -13.63 -4.67
CA PHE A 162 -1.52 -14.82 -5.48
C PHE A 162 -2.03 -16.12 -4.88
N LEU A 163 -2.22 -16.22 -3.56
CA LEU A 163 -2.55 -17.51 -2.92
C LEU A 163 -3.84 -18.16 -3.47
N PRO A 164 -4.96 -17.43 -3.67
CA PRO A 164 -6.18 -18.03 -4.22
C PRO A 164 -5.99 -18.53 -5.66
N SER A 165 -5.28 -17.74 -6.47
CA SER A 165 -4.96 -18.09 -7.85
C SER A 165 -4.02 -19.29 -7.95
N LEU A 166 -3.04 -19.39 -7.05
CA LEU A 166 -2.16 -20.55 -6.92
C LEU A 166 -2.94 -21.80 -6.49
N TYR A 167 -3.88 -21.67 -5.55
CA TYR A 167 -4.74 -22.77 -5.14
C TYR A 167 -5.56 -23.32 -6.31
N VAL A 168 -6.26 -22.43 -7.05
CA VAL A 168 -7.03 -22.82 -8.26
C VAL A 168 -6.12 -23.50 -9.28
N ALA A 169 -4.95 -22.91 -9.58
CA ALA A 169 -4.00 -23.44 -10.55
C ALA A 169 -3.45 -24.83 -10.18
N LEU A 170 -3.13 -25.06 -8.91
CA LEU A 170 -2.54 -26.31 -8.46
C LEU A 170 -3.57 -27.44 -8.42
N ILE A 171 -4.76 -27.20 -7.87
CA ILE A 171 -5.77 -28.26 -7.74
C ILE A 171 -6.40 -28.61 -9.09
N SER A 172 -6.67 -27.62 -9.94
CA SER A 172 -7.37 -27.87 -11.21
C SER A 172 -6.45 -28.35 -12.34
N PHE A 173 -5.17 -27.92 -12.36
CA PHE A 173 -4.29 -28.18 -13.51
C PHE A 173 -3.01 -28.96 -13.15
N HIS A 174 -2.51 -28.85 -11.92
CA HIS A 174 -1.21 -29.43 -11.54
C HIS A 174 -1.25 -30.19 -10.20
N PRO A 175 -2.19 -31.13 -9.99
CA PRO A 175 -2.31 -31.83 -8.70
C PRO A 175 -1.05 -32.64 -8.35
N GLY A 176 -0.29 -33.09 -9.35
CA GLY A 176 0.96 -33.85 -9.15
C GLY A 176 2.11 -33.06 -8.50
N LEU A 177 2.00 -31.74 -8.37
CA LEU A 177 2.97 -30.92 -7.64
C LEU A 177 2.74 -30.93 -6.12
N ILE A 178 1.59 -31.43 -5.67
CA ILE A 178 1.21 -31.50 -4.27
C ILE A 178 1.50 -32.93 -3.77
N PRO A 179 2.01 -33.11 -2.53
CA PRO A 179 2.18 -34.43 -1.94
C PRO A 179 0.90 -35.28 -2.05
N PRO A 180 0.99 -36.56 -2.50
CA PRO A 180 -0.20 -37.38 -2.77
C PRO A 180 -1.17 -37.48 -1.60
N GLU A 181 -0.67 -37.61 -0.37
CA GLU A 181 -1.49 -37.68 0.85
C GLU A 181 -2.34 -36.41 1.06
N LEU A 182 -1.77 -35.24 0.73
CA LEU A 182 -2.46 -33.96 0.84
C LEU A 182 -3.49 -33.80 -0.28
N VAL A 183 -3.17 -34.21 -1.50
CA VAL A 183 -4.13 -34.20 -2.62
C VAL A 183 -5.34 -35.07 -2.31
N MET A 184 -5.13 -36.28 -1.80
CA MET A 184 -6.21 -37.20 -1.44
C MET A 184 -7.12 -36.60 -0.35
N SER A 185 -6.52 -35.93 0.64
CA SER A 185 -7.27 -35.22 1.68
C SER A 185 -8.10 -34.06 1.10
N ILE A 186 -7.55 -33.30 0.15
CA ILE A 186 -8.26 -32.21 -0.53
C ILE A 186 -9.41 -32.75 -1.38
N VAL A 187 -9.18 -33.83 -2.15
CA VAL A 187 -10.22 -34.47 -2.96
C VAL A 187 -11.33 -35.03 -2.09
N ALA A 188 -11.01 -35.69 -0.98
CA ALA A 188 -12.00 -36.16 -0.01
C ALA A 188 -12.82 -35.01 0.60
N SER A 189 -12.18 -33.88 0.93
CA SER A 189 -12.87 -32.68 1.43
C SER A 189 -13.77 -31.99 0.38
N ARG A 190 -13.65 -32.38 -0.88
CA ARG A 190 -14.46 -31.89 -2.01
C ARG A 190 -15.54 -32.86 -2.44
N GLU A 191 -15.67 -34.00 -1.76
CA GLU A 191 -16.73 -34.96 -2.05
C GLU A 191 -18.10 -34.31 -1.81
N GLY A 192 -18.99 -34.37 -2.81
CA GLY A 192 -20.32 -33.75 -2.76
C GLY A 192 -20.37 -32.28 -3.19
N ILE A 193 -19.24 -31.62 -3.47
CA ILE A 193 -19.22 -30.24 -3.96
C ILE A 193 -19.43 -30.20 -5.48
N PRO A 194 -20.51 -29.58 -5.99
CA PRO A 194 -20.84 -29.61 -7.42
C PRO A 194 -20.05 -28.58 -8.26
N PHE A 195 -19.32 -27.68 -7.61
CA PHE A 195 -18.66 -26.56 -8.27
C PHE A 195 -17.20 -26.85 -8.65
N PRO A 196 -16.71 -26.30 -9.77
CA PRO A 196 -15.28 -26.23 -10.05
C PRO A 196 -14.54 -25.39 -9.00
N VAL A 197 -13.28 -25.72 -8.72
CA VAL A 197 -12.42 -25.03 -7.72
C VAL A 197 -12.40 -23.51 -7.92
N PHE A 198 -12.34 -23.05 -9.17
CA PHE A 198 -12.39 -21.62 -9.50
C PHE A 198 -13.69 -20.95 -9.03
N VAL A 199 -14.84 -21.61 -9.24
CA VAL A 199 -16.15 -21.07 -8.87
C VAL A 199 -16.31 -21.05 -7.36
N GLU A 200 -15.88 -22.11 -6.66
CA GLU A 200 -15.84 -22.13 -5.19
C GLU A 200 -15.03 -20.94 -4.65
N ALA A 201 -13.81 -20.74 -5.17
CA ALA A 201 -12.93 -19.65 -4.76
C ALA A 201 -13.53 -18.27 -5.06
N LEU A 202 -14.16 -18.10 -6.23
CA LEU A 202 -14.81 -16.84 -6.61
C LEU A 202 -15.97 -16.49 -5.67
N ILE A 203 -16.83 -17.46 -5.33
CA ILE A 203 -17.95 -17.24 -4.39
C ILE A 203 -17.43 -16.81 -3.03
N MET A 204 -16.42 -17.51 -2.51
CA MET A 204 -15.89 -17.23 -1.17
C MET A 204 -15.16 -15.88 -1.13
N GLU A 205 -14.35 -15.57 -2.14
CA GLU A 205 -13.62 -14.30 -2.20
C GLU A 205 -14.55 -13.11 -2.40
N LEU A 206 -15.59 -13.24 -3.23
CA LEU A 206 -16.60 -12.20 -3.38
C LEU A 206 -17.39 -11.99 -2.08
N SER A 207 -17.75 -13.09 -1.39
CA SER A 207 -18.45 -13.00 -0.10
C SER A 207 -17.63 -12.25 0.94
N LEU A 208 -16.32 -12.47 1.01
CA LEU A 208 -15.45 -11.71 1.92
C LEU A 208 -15.32 -10.23 1.54
N GLU A 209 -15.27 -9.89 0.26
CA GLU A 209 -15.24 -8.48 -0.15
C GLU A 209 -16.55 -7.76 0.19
N ILE A 210 -17.70 -8.41 -0.05
CA ILE A 210 -19.01 -7.87 0.34
C ILE A 210 -19.07 -7.69 1.86
N LEU A 211 -18.66 -8.69 2.63
CA LEU A 211 -18.62 -8.62 4.09
C LEU A 211 -17.75 -7.46 4.56
N ARG A 212 -16.57 -7.28 3.95
CA ARG A 212 -15.67 -6.21 4.35
C ARG A 212 -16.22 -4.83 4.01
N GLU A 213 -16.75 -4.63 2.81
CA GLU A 213 -17.37 -3.37 2.40
C GLU A 213 -18.54 -3.01 3.31
N ALA A 214 -19.35 -4.00 3.70
CA ALA A 214 -20.41 -3.81 4.67
C ALA A 214 -19.85 -3.43 6.06
N SER A 215 -18.78 -4.10 6.51
CA SER A 215 -18.19 -3.86 7.84
C SER A 215 -17.59 -2.46 8.00
N LEU A 216 -17.10 -1.86 6.91
CA LEU A 216 -16.49 -0.52 6.90
C LEU A 216 -17.51 0.60 7.08
N ARG A 217 -18.77 0.37 6.72
CA ARG A 217 -19.85 1.35 6.81
C ARG A 217 -20.51 1.39 8.19
N LEU A 218 -20.16 0.44 9.05
CA LEU A 218 -20.74 0.29 10.37
C LEU A 218 -19.85 0.90 11.44
N PRO A 219 -20.41 1.37 12.56
CA PRO A 219 -19.62 1.84 13.70
C PRO A 219 -18.62 0.77 14.13
N LYS A 220 -17.40 1.17 14.53
CA LYS A 220 -16.26 0.26 14.78
C LYS A 220 -16.61 -0.99 15.60
N GLY A 221 -17.39 -0.85 16.67
CA GLY A 221 -17.79 -1.99 17.51
C GLY A 221 -18.72 -2.98 16.80
N ILE A 222 -19.65 -2.49 15.99
CA ILE A 222 -20.59 -3.31 15.22
C ILE A 222 -19.89 -3.95 14.02
N GLY A 223 -19.05 -3.18 13.31
CA GLY A 223 -18.27 -3.67 12.17
C GLY A 223 -17.34 -4.83 12.55
N GLN A 224 -16.70 -4.77 13.72
CA GLN A 224 -15.88 -5.88 14.23
C GLN A 224 -16.71 -7.14 14.51
N VAL A 225 -17.88 -7.01 15.15
CA VAL A 225 -18.76 -8.15 15.44
C VAL A 225 -19.26 -8.78 14.14
N ILE A 226 -19.72 -7.99 13.18
CA ILE A 226 -20.17 -8.49 11.88
C ILE A 226 -19.03 -9.12 11.08
N GLY A 227 -17.81 -8.58 11.15
CA GLY A 227 -16.65 -9.22 10.53
C GLY A 227 -16.38 -10.62 11.09
N ILE A 228 -16.46 -10.79 12.42
CA ILE A 228 -16.23 -12.07 13.09
C ILE A 228 -17.38 -13.05 12.80
N VAL A 229 -18.62 -12.62 13.08
CA VAL A 229 -19.81 -13.47 12.90
C VAL A 229 -20.02 -13.78 11.43
N GLY A 230 -19.92 -12.79 10.55
CA GLY A 230 -20.06 -12.96 9.11
C GLY A 230 -18.99 -13.90 8.55
N GLY A 231 -17.72 -13.74 8.93
CA GLY A 231 -16.65 -14.63 8.46
C GLY A 231 -16.85 -16.08 8.93
N LEU A 232 -17.20 -16.27 10.20
CA LEU A 232 -17.44 -17.60 10.77
C LEU A 232 -18.68 -18.27 10.19
N VAL A 233 -19.81 -17.56 10.14
CA VAL A 233 -21.10 -18.09 9.66
C VAL A 233 -21.03 -18.37 8.16
N ILE A 234 -20.46 -17.46 7.35
CA ILE A 234 -20.29 -17.71 5.91
C ILE A 234 -19.37 -18.91 5.70
N GLY A 235 -18.25 -18.99 6.43
CA GLY A 235 -17.33 -20.12 6.32
C GLY A 235 -17.99 -21.45 6.70
N GLN A 236 -18.57 -21.54 7.90
CA GLN A 236 -19.19 -22.78 8.40
C GLN A 236 -20.37 -23.21 7.54
N ALA A 237 -21.30 -22.29 7.25
CA ALA A 237 -22.46 -22.60 6.42
C ALA A 237 -22.06 -23.03 5.00
N ALA A 238 -20.98 -22.45 4.44
CA ALA A 238 -20.52 -22.84 3.11
C ALA A 238 -19.91 -24.26 3.07
N VAL A 239 -19.26 -24.73 4.15
CA VAL A 239 -18.82 -26.14 4.28
C VAL A 239 -20.02 -27.05 4.49
N GLU A 240 -20.90 -26.71 5.42
CA GLU A 240 -22.06 -27.55 5.77
C GLU A 240 -23.02 -27.72 4.60
N ALA A 241 -23.20 -26.68 3.78
CA ALA A 241 -23.98 -26.73 2.56
C ALA A 241 -23.25 -27.40 1.38
N ALA A 242 -22.03 -27.92 1.59
CA ALA A 242 -21.17 -28.49 0.55
C ALA A 242 -20.98 -27.57 -0.67
N VAL A 243 -20.93 -26.25 -0.43
CA VAL A 243 -20.71 -25.24 -1.48
C VAL A 243 -19.22 -25.00 -1.69
N VAL A 244 -18.43 -25.05 -0.61
CA VAL A 244 -16.97 -24.84 -0.64
C VAL A 244 -16.24 -25.85 0.22
N SER A 245 -15.02 -26.20 -0.17
CA SER A 245 -14.18 -27.12 0.62
C SER A 245 -13.58 -26.49 1.86
N ALA A 246 -13.34 -27.31 2.89
CA ALA A 246 -12.66 -26.88 4.12
C ALA A 246 -11.25 -26.32 3.84
N PHE A 247 -10.52 -26.90 2.88
CA PHE A 247 -9.20 -26.40 2.49
C PHE A 247 -9.27 -25.02 1.83
N LEU A 248 -10.28 -24.75 1.00
CA LEU A 248 -10.46 -23.44 0.41
C LEU A 248 -10.72 -22.37 1.49
N ILE A 249 -11.45 -22.68 2.55
CA ILE A 249 -11.67 -21.74 3.65
C ILE A 249 -10.36 -21.37 4.34
N ILE A 250 -9.45 -22.33 4.55
CA ILE A 250 -8.13 -22.05 5.10
C ILE A 250 -7.36 -21.08 4.18
N VAL A 251 -7.37 -21.34 2.87
CA VAL A 251 -6.73 -20.50 1.85
C VAL A 251 -7.29 -19.07 1.87
N VAL A 252 -8.61 -18.94 1.83
CA VAL A 252 -9.29 -17.64 1.80
C VAL A 252 -9.13 -16.90 3.13
N GLY A 253 -9.18 -17.60 4.26
CA GLY A 253 -8.92 -17.03 5.59
C GLY A 253 -7.48 -16.51 5.72
N LEU A 254 -6.49 -17.26 5.25
CA LEU A 254 -5.10 -16.80 5.24
C LEU A 254 -4.91 -15.58 4.32
N THR A 255 -5.55 -15.60 3.16
CA THR A 255 -5.56 -14.47 2.20
C THR A 255 -6.18 -13.22 2.84
N ALA A 256 -7.30 -13.37 3.56
CA ALA A 256 -7.96 -12.28 4.27
C ALA A 256 -7.07 -11.67 5.36
N ILE A 257 -6.46 -12.52 6.21
CA ILE A 257 -5.52 -12.08 7.26
C ILE A 257 -4.32 -11.35 6.65
N ALA A 258 -3.75 -11.91 5.58
CA ALA A 258 -2.63 -11.30 4.87
C ALA A 258 -2.98 -9.91 4.31
N SER A 259 -4.22 -9.70 3.85
CA SER A 259 -4.67 -8.41 3.32
C SER A 259 -4.68 -7.28 4.37
N PHE A 260 -4.83 -7.61 5.66
CA PHE A 260 -4.81 -6.67 6.77
C PHE A 260 -3.39 -6.33 7.26
N ALA A 261 -2.37 -7.06 6.82
CA ALA A 261 -0.99 -6.77 7.19
C ALA A 261 -0.44 -5.51 6.51
N SER A 262 -1.09 -5.03 5.44
CA SER A 262 -0.66 -3.83 4.72
C SER A 262 -0.97 -2.56 5.52
N PRO A 263 0.03 -1.70 5.83
CA PRO A 263 -0.14 -0.49 6.63
C PRO A 263 -0.84 0.64 5.87
N GLN A 264 -0.93 0.54 4.55
CA GLN A 264 -1.57 1.54 3.70
C GLN A 264 -2.90 1.00 3.15
N TYR A 265 -4.00 1.61 3.56
CA TYR A 265 -5.33 1.19 3.15
C TYR A 265 -5.57 1.35 1.64
N SER A 266 -5.26 2.52 1.06
CA SER A 266 -5.49 2.80 -0.37
C SER A 266 -4.77 1.81 -1.29
N GLY A 267 -3.50 1.51 -1.01
CA GLY A 267 -2.74 0.53 -1.80
C GLY A 267 -3.18 -0.91 -1.56
N SER A 268 -3.72 -1.24 -0.37
CA SER A 268 -4.29 -2.55 -0.10
C SER A 268 -5.53 -2.83 -0.97
N ILE A 269 -6.34 -1.81 -1.29
CA ILE A 269 -7.51 -1.98 -2.18
C ILE A 269 -7.07 -2.42 -3.58
N GLY A 270 -6.12 -1.71 -4.19
CA GLY A 270 -5.65 -2.02 -5.54
C GLY A 270 -5.07 -3.43 -5.67
N ILE A 271 -4.28 -3.85 -4.66
CA ILE A 271 -3.70 -5.20 -4.60
C ILE A 271 -4.79 -6.29 -4.50
N ARG A 272 -5.88 -6.02 -3.78
CA ARG A 272 -7.00 -6.97 -3.64
C ARG A 272 -7.86 -7.07 -4.88
N LEU A 273 -8.04 -5.97 -5.61
CA LEU A 273 -8.74 -6.00 -6.89
C LEU A 273 -7.98 -6.81 -7.93
N LEU A 274 -6.64 -6.75 -7.93
CA LEU A 274 -5.77 -7.53 -8.83
C LEU A 274 -5.93 -9.05 -8.66
N ARG A 275 -6.34 -9.52 -7.47
CA ARG A 275 -6.57 -10.94 -7.21
C ARG A 275 -7.59 -11.56 -8.16
N PHE A 276 -8.71 -10.87 -8.45
CA PHE A 276 -9.79 -11.44 -9.26
C PHE A 276 -9.38 -11.69 -10.72
N PRO A 277 -8.75 -10.73 -11.45
CA PRO A 277 -8.19 -11.00 -12.76
C PRO A 277 -7.13 -12.12 -12.75
N ILE A 278 -6.24 -12.15 -11.77
CA ILE A 278 -5.19 -13.19 -11.70
C ILE A 278 -5.82 -14.56 -11.46
N MET A 279 -6.85 -14.65 -10.62
CA MET A 279 -7.59 -15.89 -10.37
C MET A 279 -8.35 -16.36 -11.61
N MET A 280 -8.90 -15.44 -12.40
CA MET A 280 -9.56 -15.76 -13.67
C MET A 280 -8.54 -16.31 -14.69
N ILE A 281 -7.38 -15.67 -14.83
CA ILE A 281 -6.29 -16.15 -15.68
C ILE A 281 -5.81 -17.54 -15.22
N ALA A 282 -5.72 -17.77 -13.90
CA ALA A 282 -5.37 -19.07 -13.33
C ALA A 282 -6.44 -20.14 -13.60
N GLY A 283 -7.72 -19.78 -13.61
CA GLY A 283 -8.83 -20.68 -13.95
C GLY A 283 -8.83 -21.13 -15.42
N ILE A 284 -8.19 -20.37 -16.32
CA ILE A 284 -8.11 -20.67 -17.75
C ILE A 284 -6.79 -21.38 -18.10
N TYR A 285 -5.67 -20.85 -17.61
CA TYR A 285 -4.32 -21.27 -18.00
C TYR A 285 -3.54 -21.99 -16.88
N GLY A 286 -4.16 -22.24 -15.73
CA GLY A 286 -3.51 -22.86 -14.58
C GLY A 286 -2.29 -22.08 -14.09
N LEU A 287 -1.25 -22.82 -13.69
CA LEU A 287 -0.02 -22.24 -13.12
C LEU A 287 0.74 -21.36 -14.12
N TYR A 288 0.70 -21.71 -15.41
CA TYR A 288 1.28 -20.91 -16.48
C TYR A 288 0.65 -19.51 -16.53
N GLY A 289 -0.68 -19.43 -16.41
CA GLY A 289 -1.41 -18.18 -16.32
C GLY A 289 -0.99 -17.30 -15.14
N VAL A 290 -0.80 -17.90 -13.97
CA VAL A 290 -0.33 -17.18 -12.76
C VAL A 290 1.06 -16.59 -12.99
N ILE A 291 1.97 -17.34 -13.61
CA ILE A 291 3.33 -16.87 -13.93
C ILE A 291 3.27 -15.72 -14.93
N LEU A 292 2.45 -15.83 -15.98
CA LEU A 292 2.27 -14.74 -16.95
C LEU A 292 1.71 -13.48 -16.30
N ALA A 293 0.71 -13.62 -15.42
CA ALA A 293 0.13 -12.50 -14.70
C ALA A 293 1.17 -11.84 -13.77
N PHE A 294 2.01 -12.62 -13.09
CA PHE A 294 3.11 -12.12 -12.28
C PHE A 294 4.12 -11.31 -13.11
N ILE A 295 4.53 -11.83 -14.27
CA ILE A 295 5.45 -11.13 -15.18
C ILE A 295 4.81 -9.84 -15.71
N CYS A 296 3.57 -9.90 -16.19
CA CYS A 296 2.84 -8.74 -16.71
C CYS A 296 2.73 -7.62 -15.66
N LEU A 297 2.37 -7.98 -14.42
CA LEU A 297 2.32 -7.06 -13.30
C LEU A 297 3.70 -6.47 -12.99
N GLY A 298 4.76 -7.28 -13.02
CA GLY A 298 6.14 -6.80 -12.86
C GLY A 298 6.55 -5.79 -13.95
N VAL A 299 6.23 -6.07 -15.21
CA VAL A 299 6.50 -5.15 -16.34
C VAL A 299 5.76 -3.83 -16.15
N HIS A 300 4.47 -3.87 -15.83
CA HIS A 300 3.66 -2.68 -15.56
C HIS A 300 4.28 -1.83 -14.45
N MET A 301 4.63 -2.45 -13.31
CA MET A 301 5.22 -1.73 -12.18
C MET A 301 6.57 -1.07 -12.50
N VAL A 302 7.38 -1.66 -13.38
CA VAL A 302 8.66 -1.07 -13.82
C VAL A 302 8.45 0.13 -14.75
N GLN A 303 7.37 0.15 -15.52
CA GLN A 303 7.04 1.25 -16.43
C GLN A 303 6.54 2.50 -15.69
N ILE A 304 5.86 2.33 -14.55
CA ILE A 304 5.32 3.44 -13.77
C ILE A 304 6.45 4.36 -13.26
N LYS A 305 6.27 5.66 -13.47
CA LYS A 305 7.05 6.71 -12.81
C LYS A 305 6.12 7.56 -11.95
N SER A 306 6.52 7.81 -10.71
CA SER A 306 5.86 8.74 -9.81
C SER A 306 6.69 10.02 -9.77
N PHE A 307 6.18 11.10 -10.38
CA PHE A 307 6.86 12.41 -10.48
C PHE A 307 8.33 12.28 -10.93
N GLY A 308 8.56 11.49 -11.98
CA GLY A 308 9.90 11.24 -12.54
C GLY A 308 10.76 10.21 -11.79
N VAL A 309 10.31 9.70 -10.64
CA VAL A 309 11.00 8.64 -9.89
C VAL A 309 10.44 7.25 -10.28
N PRO A 310 11.29 6.28 -10.68
CA PRO A 310 10.83 4.92 -11.00
C PRO A 310 10.13 4.25 -9.82
N TYR A 311 8.93 3.73 -10.01
CA TYR A 311 8.09 3.19 -8.94
C TYR A 311 8.72 1.98 -8.22
N MET A 312 9.45 1.16 -8.98
CA MET A 312 10.15 -0.03 -8.48
C MET A 312 11.56 0.26 -7.93
N SER A 313 11.99 1.52 -7.92
CA SER A 313 13.26 1.88 -7.29
C SER A 313 13.23 1.54 -5.79
N PRO A 314 14.30 0.94 -5.23
CA PRO A 314 15.64 0.73 -5.79
C PRO A 314 15.90 -0.67 -6.36
N LEU A 315 14.87 -1.48 -6.60
CA LEU A 315 15.02 -2.78 -7.25
C LEU A 315 15.19 -2.62 -8.77
N ALA A 316 14.41 -1.72 -9.38
CA ALA A 316 14.53 -1.36 -10.79
C ALA A 316 14.45 0.17 -10.94
N PRO A 317 15.55 0.87 -11.29
CA PRO A 317 16.90 0.34 -11.51
C PRO A 317 17.56 -0.14 -10.21
N ILE A 318 18.48 -1.11 -10.33
CA ILE A 318 19.19 -1.68 -9.17
C ILE A 318 20.07 -0.60 -8.54
N ARG A 319 19.76 -0.24 -7.30
CA ARG A 319 20.57 0.69 -6.47
C ARG A 319 20.87 0.04 -5.13
N LEU A 320 22.00 -0.66 -5.05
CA LEU A 320 22.42 -1.43 -3.85
C LEU A 320 22.44 -0.59 -2.56
N ARG A 321 22.74 0.71 -2.69
CA ARG A 321 22.77 1.65 -1.55
C ARG A 321 21.41 1.79 -0.87
N ASP A 322 20.36 1.98 -1.66
CA ASP A 322 19.01 2.26 -1.15
C ASP A 322 18.29 0.96 -0.71
N GLN A 323 18.78 -0.20 -1.13
CA GLN A 323 18.24 -1.51 -0.70
C GLN A 323 18.42 -1.77 0.80
N GLN A 324 19.39 -1.11 1.44
CA GLN A 324 19.66 -1.20 2.89
C GLN A 324 18.57 -0.62 3.79
N ASP A 325 17.61 0.10 3.20
CA ASP A 325 16.39 0.58 3.88
C ASP A 325 15.11 0.14 3.16
N THR A 326 15.23 -0.73 2.16
CA THR A 326 14.09 -1.25 1.39
C THR A 326 13.65 -2.60 1.97
N PHE A 327 14.44 -3.66 1.76
CA PHE A 327 14.12 -5.01 2.24
C PHE A 327 14.55 -5.21 3.70
N ILE A 328 15.79 -4.82 3.98
CA ILE A 328 16.38 -4.86 5.31
C ILE A 328 16.26 -3.45 5.87
N ARG A 329 15.92 -3.31 7.15
CA ARG A 329 16.05 -2.03 7.86
C ARG A 329 17.38 -2.02 8.58
N ALA A 330 18.40 -1.46 7.94
CA ALA A 330 19.72 -1.35 8.55
C ALA A 330 19.70 -0.48 9.83
N PRO A 331 20.65 -0.67 10.77
CA PRO A 331 20.76 0.21 11.92
C PRO A 331 21.01 1.66 11.49
N PHE A 332 20.46 2.63 12.23
CA PHE A 332 20.58 4.08 11.94
C PHE A 332 22.04 4.54 11.74
N LYS A 333 23.02 3.89 12.37
CA LYS A 333 24.45 4.19 12.18
C LYS A 333 24.95 4.00 10.73
N TYR A 334 24.27 3.15 9.97
CA TYR A 334 24.56 2.83 8.57
C TYR A 334 23.66 3.59 7.59
N LEU A 335 22.46 4.01 8.03
CA LEU A 335 21.53 4.86 7.27
C LEU A 335 21.99 6.33 7.27
N ARG A 336 23.10 6.62 6.60
CA ARG A 336 23.72 7.96 6.60
C ARG A 336 23.31 8.85 5.44
N LYS A 337 22.86 8.25 4.35
CA LYS A 337 22.57 8.94 3.10
C LYS A 337 21.09 8.94 2.81
N ARG A 338 20.60 10.01 2.19
CA ARG A 338 19.24 10.09 1.67
C ARG A 338 19.07 9.16 0.45
N PRO A 339 17.83 8.73 0.15
CA PRO A 339 17.55 7.84 -0.98
C PRO A 339 18.06 8.45 -2.29
N MET A 340 18.93 7.73 -3.00
CA MET A 340 19.52 8.19 -4.26
C MET A 340 18.46 8.45 -5.33
N MET A 341 17.39 7.66 -5.30
CA MET A 341 16.27 7.77 -6.25
C MET A 341 15.58 9.13 -6.28
N LEU A 342 15.66 9.90 -5.19
CA LEU A 342 15.04 11.22 -5.09
C LEU A 342 15.93 12.34 -5.65
N LYS A 343 17.19 12.05 -6.02
CA LYS A 343 18.18 13.04 -6.51
C LYS A 343 18.25 14.29 -5.61
N THR A 344 18.35 14.09 -4.30
CA THR A 344 18.38 15.17 -3.31
C THR A 344 19.62 16.06 -3.46
N GLN A 345 19.49 17.35 -3.17
CA GLN A 345 20.60 18.31 -3.21
C GLN A 345 21.62 18.03 -2.09
N ASP A 346 21.16 17.91 -0.84
CA ASP A 346 21.97 17.36 0.26
C ASP A 346 21.77 15.84 0.35
N GLU A 347 22.81 15.07 0.07
CA GLU A 347 22.77 13.60 0.14
C GLU A 347 22.87 13.03 1.57
N THR A 348 23.19 13.84 2.59
CA THR A 348 23.59 13.33 3.91
C THR A 348 22.53 13.54 5.01
N GLN A 349 22.05 12.45 5.61
CA GLN A 349 21.16 12.51 6.79
C GLN A 349 21.92 12.67 8.11
N SER A 350 23.13 12.11 8.19
CA SER A 350 23.95 12.14 9.39
C SER A 350 25.41 12.41 9.05
N ASN A 351 25.87 13.61 9.38
CA ASN A 351 27.27 13.98 9.19
C ASN A 351 28.13 13.43 10.33
N ARG A 352 29.15 12.64 9.99
CA ARG A 352 30.21 12.18 10.92
C ARG A 352 31.20 13.31 11.20
N LYS A 353 30.73 14.44 11.71
CA LYS A 353 31.60 15.43 12.39
C LYS A 353 31.16 15.55 13.84
N ARG A 354 31.35 14.47 14.59
CA ARG A 354 31.73 14.60 15.99
C ARG A 354 33.26 14.51 16.00
N LYS A 355 33.91 15.65 16.20
CA LYS A 355 35.29 15.71 16.67
C LYS A 355 35.40 14.96 17.99
#